data_AF-A0A953F2Q5-F1
#
_entry.id   AF-A0A953F2Q5-F1
#
_cell.length_a   1.000
_cell.length_b   1.000
_cell.length_c   1.000
_cell.angle_alpha   90.00
_cell.angle_beta   90.00
_cell.angle_gamma   90.00
#
_symmetry.space_group_name_H-M   'P 1'
#
loop_
_entity.id
_entity.type
_entity.pdbx_description
1 polymer ?
#
loop_
_entity_poly.entity_id
_entity_poly.type
_entity_poly.pdbx_seq_one_letter_code
_entity_poly.pdbx_strand_id
1 'polypeptide(L)'
;MNHKKPSRRQLLSLCAELHDDDGLDPKDFFRSPTHNPKNDRRTRQLCGQVAETLSQVLSGECADAVLSDLQVVAVRPAPDASQLLVLVAPASPEACFDSQLAQARLASANGWLRAEVAAAITRRKAPQLLFQLVSANYGEDRS
;
A
#
# COMPACT_ATOMS: atom_id res chain seq x y z
N MET A 1 -18.14 30.77 -6.84
CA MET A 1 -19.33 30.78 -5.96
C MET A 1 -19.38 29.44 -5.24
N ASN A 2 -19.26 29.44 -3.91
CA ASN A 2 -19.14 28.21 -3.13
C ASN A 2 -20.55 27.71 -2.77
N HIS A 3 -21.11 26.78 -3.55
CA HIS A 3 -22.41 26.20 -3.26
C HIS A 3 -22.31 25.29 -2.03
N LYS A 4 -22.82 25.75 -0.89
CA LYS A 4 -22.97 24.90 0.30
C LYS A 4 -23.98 23.81 -0.01
N LYS A 5 -23.58 22.54 0.14
CA LYS A 5 -24.49 21.40 -0.02
C LYS A 5 -25.65 21.53 0.97
N PRO A 6 -26.92 21.37 0.53
CA PRO A 6 -28.07 21.46 1.41
C PRO A 6 -28.01 20.37 2.49
N SER A 7 -28.50 20.69 3.68
CA SER A 7 -28.49 19.76 4.79
C SER A 7 -29.45 18.58 4.54
N ARG A 8 -29.11 17.38 5.04
CA ARG A 8 -29.96 16.18 4.90
C ARG A 8 -31.40 16.41 5.40
N ARG A 9 -31.56 17.25 6.43
CA ARG A 9 -32.86 17.64 6.98
C ARG A 9 -33.70 18.49 6.02
N GLN A 10 -33.06 19.37 5.23
CA GLN A 10 -33.73 20.15 4.18
C GLN A 10 -34.12 19.28 2.99
N LEU A 11 -33.32 18.26 2.66
CA LEU A 11 -33.64 17.33 1.57
C LEU A 11 -34.84 16.44 1.94
N LEU A 12 -34.87 15.91 3.18
CA LEU A 12 -36.01 15.12 3.68
C LEU A 12 -37.31 15.91 3.80
N SER A 13 -37.27 17.24 3.98
CA SER A 13 -38.51 18.04 4.01
C SER A 13 -39.14 18.22 2.63
N LEU A 14 -38.40 17.93 1.56
CA LEU A 14 -38.81 18.16 0.17
C LEU A 14 -39.06 16.85 -0.59
N CYS A 15 -38.64 15.70 -0.05
CA CYS A 15 -38.77 14.39 -0.67
C CYS A 15 -39.37 13.37 0.32
N ALA A 16 -40.23 12.48 -0.18
CA ALA A 16 -40.84 11.43 0.64
C ALA A 16 -39.83 10.35 1.06
N GLU A 17 -38.90 9.99 0.17
CA GLU A 17 -37.77 9.09 0.42
C GLU A 17 -36.52 9.66 -0.25
N LEU A 18 -35.36 9.55 0.41
CA LEU A 18 -34.07 9.91 -0.19
C LEU A 18 -33.38 8.63 -0.63
N HIS A 19 -33.13 8.50 -1.94
CA HIS A 19 -32.29 7.43 -2.47
C HIS A 19 -30.82 7.85 -2.45
N ASP A 20 -29.90 6.89 -2.32
CA ASP A 20 -28.45 7.17 -2.28
C ASP A 20 -27.91 7.78 -3.60
N ASP A 21 -28.73 7.74 -4.65
CA ASP A 21 -28.43 8.25 -6.00
C ASP A 21 -29.02 9.66 -6.26
N ASP A 22 -29.83 10.21 -5.34
CA ASP A 22 -30.49 11.50 -5.51
C ASP A 22 -29.52 12.67 -5.30
N GLY A 23 -29.23 13.40 -6.38
CA GLY A 23 -28.38 14.60 -6.36
C GLY A 23 -26.95 14.38 -6.86
N LEU A 24 -26.67 13.25 -7.52
CA LEU A 24 -25.46 13.10 -8.32
C LEU A 24 -25.53 13.96 -9.59
N ASP A 25 -24.44 14.66 -9.92
CA ASP A 25 -24.34 15.40 -11.18
C ASP A 25 -24.34 14.37 -12.33
N PRO A 26 -25.13 14.57 -13.41
CA PRO A 26 -25.10 13.68 -14.58
C PRO A 26 -23.70 13.42 -15.11
N LYS A 27 -22.74 14.35 -14.93
CA LYS A 27 -21.33 14.17 -15.30
C LYS A 27 -20.57 13.18 -14.42
N ASP A 28 -20.97 13.01 -13.16
CA ASP A 28 -20.37 12.03 -12.24
C ASP A 28 -20.90 10.61 -12.50
N PHE A 29 -22.05 10.48 -13.15
CA PHE A 29 -22.65 9.19 -13.54
C PHE A 29 -21.85 8.45 -14.62
N PHE A 30 -21.14 9.19 -15.49
CA PHE A 30 -20.35 8.63 -16.61
C PHE A 30 -18.84 8.58 -16.35
N ARG A 31 -18.37 9.10 -15.21
CA ARG A 31 -16.96 8.97 -14.82
C ARG A 31 -16.76 7.58 -14.22
N SER A 32 -15.82 6.81 -14.77
CA SER A 32 -15.29 5.64 -14.06
C SER A 32 -14.95 6.04 -12.61
N PRO A 33 -15.04 5.14 -11.61
CA PRO A 33 -14.80 5.46 -10.18
C PRO A 33 -13.35 5.87 -9.85
N THR A 34 -12.60 6.31 -10.86
CA THR A 34 -11.20 6.62 -10.89
C THR A 34 -10.90 7.93 -10.16
N HIS A 35 -10.15 7.75 -9.07
CA HIS A 35 -9.26 8.72 -8.43
C HIS A 35 -9.92 9.79 -7.55
N ASN A 36 -10.11 9.42 -6.28
CA ASN A 36 -10.25 10.41 -5.21
C ASN A 36 -8.84 10.81 -4.72
N PRO A 37 -8.37 12.04 -4.98
CA PRO A 37 -7.00 12.46 -4.65
C PRO A 37 -6.71 12.44 -3.13
N LYS A 38 -7.75 12.55 -2.29
CA LYS A 38 -7.61 12.40 -0.83
C LYS A 38 -7.30 10.95 -0.43
N ASN A 39 -7.86 9.97 -1.14
CA ASN A 39 -7.57 8.56 -0.90
C ASN A 39 -6.15 8.22 -1.38
N ASP A 40 -5.73 8.76 -2.52
CA ASP A 40 -4.37 8.57 -3.05
C ASP A 40 -3.30 9.07 -2.05
N ARG A 41 -3.47 10.28 -1.50
CA ARG A 41 -2.54 10.80 -0.47
C ARG A 41 -2.45 9.88 0.75
N ARG A 42 -3.58 9.38 1.27
CA ARG A 42 -3.60 8.46 2.42
C ARG A 42 -2.96 7.12 2.08
N THR A 43 -3.17 6.61 0.88
CA THR A 43 -2.52 5.39 0.40
C THR A 43 -1.01 5.57 0.31
N ARG A 44 -0.52 6.69 -0.22
CA ARG A 44 0.93 6.99 -0.26
C ARG A 44 1.54 7.10 1.12
N GLN A 45 0.84 7.75 2.06
CA GLN A 45 1.27 7.81 3.47
C GLN A 45 1.36 6.41 4.08
N LEU A 46 0.36 5.56 3.85
CA LEU A 46 0.38 4.18 4.29
C LEU A 46 1.57 3.41 3.69
N CYS A 47 1.81 3.52 2.38
CA CYS A 47 2.95 2.87 1.73
C CYS A 47 4.28 3.33 2.33
N GLY A 48 4.44 4.63 2.62
CA GLY A 48 5.62 5.17 3.28
C GLY A 48 5.83 4.58 4.68
N GLN A 49 4.76 4.55 5.49
CA GLN A 49 4.81 3.96 6.83
C GLN A 49 5.17 2.47 6.79
N VAL A 50 4.56 1.71 5.88
CA VAL A 50 4.87 0.29 5.70
C VAL A 50 6.31 0.08 5.23
N ALA A 51 6.82 0.92 4.33
CA ALA A 51 8.20 0.84 3.87
C ALA A 51 9.19 1.07 5.02
N GLU A 52 8.92 2.08 5.87
CA GLU A 52 9.76 2.39 7.04
C GLU A 52 9.76 1.23 8.04
N THR A 53 8.58 0.73 8.43
CA THR A 53 8.46 -0.41 9.35
C THR A 53 9.18 -1.64 8.83
N LEU A 54 8.94 -2.03 7.57
CA LEU A 54 9.59 -3.22 7.00
C LEU A 54 11.11 -3.04 6.90
N SER A 55 11.60 -1.84 6.61
CA SER A 55 13.05 -1.56 6.58
C SER A 55 13.68 -1.74 7.96
N GLN A 56 13.04 -1.21 9.01
CA GLN A 56 13.52 -1.37 10.40
C GLN A 56 13.53 -2.84 10.81
N VAL A 57 12.43 -3.54 10.59
CA VAL A 57 12.26 -4.95 10.97
C VAL A 57 13.28 -5.84 10.27
N LEU A 58 13.48 -5.68 8.95
CA LEU A 58 14.47 -6.45 8.21
C LEU A 58 15.89 -6.12 8.66
N SER A 59 16.23 -4.85 8.88
CA SER A 59 17.60 -4.45 9.23
C SER A 59 18.05 -4.75 10.66
N GLY A 60 17.15 -4.94 11.62
CA GLY A 60 17.53 -4.99 13.04
C GLY A 60 16.77 -5.97 13.94
N GLU A 61 15.54 -6.34 13.60
CA GLU A 61 14.69 -7.18 14.48
C GLU A 61 14.54 -8.62 13.95
N CYS A 62 14.96 -8.87 12.71
CA CYS A 62 14.89 -10.19 12.12
C CYS A 62 16.07 -11.07 12.55
N ALA A 63 15.76 -12.22 13.17
CA ALA A 63 16.76 -13.23 13.50
C ALA A 63 17.19 -14.11 12.30
N ASP A 64 16.52 -13.97 11.14
CA ASP A 64 16.85 -14.70 9.92
C ASP A 64 17.89 -13.93 9.11
N ALA A 65 19.11 -14.48 9.03
CA ALA A 65 20.23 -13.88 8.30
C ALA A 65 19.92 -13.58 6.83
N VAL A 66 19.07 -14.41 6.19
CA VAL A 66 18.69 -14.20 4.79
C VAL A 66 17.79 -12.98 4.65
N LEU A 67 16.90 -12.76 5.61
CA LEU A 67 16.00 -11.60 5.61
C LEU A 67 16.71 -10.33 6.06
N SER A 68 17.70 -10.42 6.94
CA SER A 68 18.50 -9.26 7.35
C SER A 68 19.39 -8.70 6.24
N ASP A 69 19.76 -9.55 5.28
CA ASP A 69 20.51 -9.14 4.08
C ASP A 69 19.61 -8.56 2.99
N LEU A 70 18.31 -8.36 3.25
CA LEU A 70 17.38 -7.70 2.33
C LEU A 70 17.11 -6.25 2.75
N GLN A 71 16.91 -5.41 1.74
CA GLN A 71 16.43 -4.04 1.89
C GLN A 71 15.14 -3.82 1.09
N VAL A 72 14.26 -2.97 1.62
CA VAL A 72 13.05 -2.55 0.94
C VAL A 72 13.39 -1.43 -0.05
N VAL A 73 13.12 -1.66 -1.33
CA VAL A 73 13.33 -0.68 -2.40
C VAL A 73 12.12 0.24 -2.54
N ALA A 74 10.92 -0.35 -2.54
CA ALA A 74 9.68 0.42 -2.64
C ALA A 74 8.48 -0.39 -2.15
N VAL A 75 7.45 0.32 -1.70
CA VAL A 75 6.13 -0.25 -1.41
C VAL A 75 5.09 0.44 -2.27
N ARG A 76 4.30 -0.34 -3.01
CA ARG A 76 3.27 0.17 -3.93
C ARG A 76 1.92 -0.48 -3.63
N PRO A 77 0.80 0.25 -3.80
CA PRO A 77 -0.52 -0.36 -3.74
C PRO A 77 -0.78 -1.29 -4.93
N ALA A 78 -1.52 -2.38 -4.72
CA ALA A 78 -1.84 -3.34 -5.77
C ALA A 78 -3.16 -4.09 -5.52
N PRO A 79 -4.31 -3.74 -6.14
CA PRO A 79 -4.64 -2.55 -6.94
C PRO A 79 -5.05 -1.33 -6.07
N ASP A 80 -5.26 -1.53 -4.77
CA ASP A 80 -5.64 -0.51 -3.80
C ASP A 80 -4.81 -0.65 -2.50
N ALA A 81 -5.20 0.05 -1.43
CA ALA A 81 -4.50 -0.03 -0.13
C ALA A 81 -4.75 -1.35 0.64
N SER A 82 -5.55 -2.30 0.11
CA SER A 82 -5.83 -3.58 0.79
C SER A 82 -4.71 -4.61 0.62
N GLN A 83 -3.91 -4.47 -0.43
CA GLN A 83 -2.71 -5.26 -0.68
C GLN A 83 -1.59 -4.35 -1.17
N LEU A 84 -0.38 -4.61 -0.69
CA LEU A 84 0.81 -3.84 -0.99
C LEU A 84 1.85 -4.75 -1.61
N LEU A 85 2.36 -4.33 -2.76
CA LEU A 85 3.53 -4.91 -3.40
C LEU A 85 4.78 -4.29 -2.78
N VAL A 86 5.60 -5.12 -2.15
CA VAL A 86 6.88 -4.77 -1.54
C VAL A 86 7.98 -5.24 -2.47
N LEU A 87 8.71 -4.29 -3.05
CA LEU A 87 9.92 -4.56 -3.82
C LEU A 87 11.09 -4.65 -2.85
N VAL A 88 11.81 -5.77 -2.89
CA VAL A 88 12.96 -6.05 -2.03
C VAL A 88 14.18 -6.40 -2.88
N ALA A 89 15.35 -5.96 -2.44
CA ALA A 89 16.63 -6.26 -3.08
C ALA A 89 17.64 -6.71 -2.03
N PRO A 90 18.72 -7.39 -2.42
CA PRO A 90 19.87 -7.58 -1.55
C PRO A 90 20.40 -6.23 -1.06
N ALA A 91 20.78 -6.15 0.22
CA ALA A 91 21.43 -4.98 0.80
C ALA A 91 22.82 -4.76 0.19
N SER A 92 23.54 -5.85 -0.10
CA SER A 92 24.80 -5.84 -0.83
C SER A 92 24.61 -6.34 -2.26
N PRO A 93 24.83 -5.51 -3.30
CA PRO A 93 24.65 -5.92 -4.70
C PRO A 93 25.71 -6.92 -5.19
N GLU A 94 26.85 -7.02 -4.51
CA GLU A 94 27.96 -7.92 -4.88
C GLU A 94 27.89 -9.28 -4.15
N ALA A 95 26.96 -9.43 -3.20
CA ALA A 95 26.81 -10.68 -2.46
C ALA A 95 26.17 -11.76 -3.34
N CYS A 96 26.69 -12.99 -3.24
CA CYS A 96 26.04 -14.16 -3.82
C CYS A 96 24.68 -14.34 -3.13
N PHE A 97 23.60 -14.07 -3.85
CA PHE A 97 22.25 -14.03 -3.32
C PHE A 97 21.37 -15.11 -3.95
N ASP A 98 20.85 -16.02 -3.11
CA ASP A 98 19.88 -17.02 -3.55
C ASP A 98 18.46 -16.44 -3.48
N SER A 99 17.96 -16.01 -4.64
CA SER A 99 16.61 -15.46 -4.77
C SER A 99 15.51 -16.45 -4.39
N GLN A 100 15.71 -17.76 -4.60
CA GLN A 100 14.70 -18.76 -4.31
C GLN A 100 14.60 -19.00 -2.80
N LEU A 101 15.75 -19.09 -2.13
CA LEU A 101 15.80 -19.17 -0.67
C LEU A 101 15.19 -17.93 -0.03
N ALA A 102 15.56 -16.73 -0.49
CA ALA A 102 15.02 -15.49 0.02
C ALA A 102 13.50 -15.39 -0.15
N GLN A 103 12.97 -15.76 -1.32
CA GLN A 103 11.52 -15.78 -1.55
C GLN A 103 10.81 -16.76 -0.62
N ALA A 104 11.40 -17.94 -0.37
CA ALA A 104 10.85 -18.91 0.56
C ALA A 104 10.84 -18.39 2.01
N ARG A 105 11.92 -17.73 2.46
CA ARG A 105 11.99 -17.11 3.79
C ARG A 105 10.97 -15.98 3.95
N LEU A 106 10.84 -15.11 2.95
CA LEU A 106 9.81 -14.06 2.94
C LEU A 106 8.40 -14.65 3.02
N ALA A 107 8.12 -15.73 2.29
CA ALA A 107 6.83 -16.40 2.35
C ALA A 107 6.54 -16.99 3.74
N SER A 108 7.53 -17.63 4.36
CA SER A 108 7.42 -18.16 5.73
C SER A 108 7.25 -17.06 6.78
N ALA A 109 7.95 -15.93 6.63
CA ALA A 109 7.91 -14.81 7.55
C ALA A 109 6.73 -13.85 7.31
N ASN A 110 5.96 -14.00 6.22
CA ASN A 110 4.92 -13.04 5.83
C ASN A 110 3.88 -12.79 6.93
N GLY A 111 3.49 -13.83 7.68
CA GLY A 111 2.55 -13.70 8.79
C GLY A 111 3.07 -12.80 9.92
N TRP A 112 4.35 -12.95 10.26
CA TRP A 112 5.03 -12.12 11.25
C TRP A 112 5.26 -10.69 10.75
N LEU A 113 5.77 -10.53 9.52
CA LEU A 113 5.95 -9.20 8.90
C LEU A 113 4.62 -8.42 8.81
N ARG A 114 3.52 -9.11 8.52
CA ARG A 114 2.17 -8.53 8.56
C ARG A 114 1.75 -8.10 9.97
N ALA A 115 2.16 -8.83 11.01
CA ALA A 115 1.86 -8.48 12.39
C ALA A 115 2.62 -7.21 12.81
N GLU A 116 3.90 -7.11 12.46
CA GLU A 116 4.69 -5.89 12.70
C GLU A 116 4.09 -4.67 11.99
N VAL A 117 3.73 -4.84 10.71
CA VAL A 117 3.02 -3.78 9.96
C VAL A 117 1.68 -3.43 10.61
N ALA A 118 0.93 -4.43 11.10
CA ALA A 118 -0.34 -4.18 11.78
C ALA A 118 -0.17 -3.36 13.06
N ALA A 119 0.90 -3.60 13.81
CA ALA A 119 1.23 -2.88 15.03
C ALA A 119 1.64 -1.42 14.74
N ALA A 120 2.32 -1.19 13.61
CA ALA A 120 2.80 0.14 13.25
C ALA A 120 1.72 1.07 12.66
N ILE A 121 0.71 0.53 11.96
CA ILE A 121 -0.28 1.35 11.23
C ILE A 121 -1.58 1.60 12.03
N THR A 122 -2.26 2.72 11.75
CA THR A 122 -3.52 3.08 12.45
C THR A 122 -4.79 2.51 11.81
N ARG A 123 -4.71 1.39 11.07
CA ARG A 123 -5.83 0.85 10.28
C ARG A 123 -6.42 -0.39 10.94
N ARG A 124 -7.76 -0.50 10.90
CA ARG A 124 -8.50 -1.67 11.42
C ARG A 124 -8.06 -3.02 10.84
N LYS A 125 -7.58 -3.05 9.59
CA LYS A 125 -7.12 -4.27 8.92
C LYS A 125 -5.75 -4.06 8.29
N ALA A 126 -4.81 -4.93 8.63
CA ALA A 126 -3.48 -4.95 8.04
C ALA A 126 -3.53 -5.39 6.56
N PRO A 127 -2.83 -4.67 5.65
CA PRO A 127 -2.80 -5.02 4.24
C PRO A 127 -2.14 -6.38 4.00
N GLN A 128 -2.51 -7.05 2.90
CA GLN A 128 -1.70 -8.16 2.38
C GLN A 128 -0.36 -7.64 1.88
N LEU A 129 0.71 -8.38 2.15
CA LEU A 129 2.04 -8.08 1.64
C LEU A 129 2.39 -9.11 0.58
N LEU A 130 2.68 -8.61 -0.62
CA LEU A 130 3.20 -9.39 -1.74
C LEU A 130 4.65 -8.98 -1.91
N PHE A 131 5.57 -9.93 -1.85
CA PHE A 131 7.00 -9.65 -2.00
C PHE A 131 7.48 -10.00 -3.40
N GLN A 132 8.19 -9.06 -4.00
CA GLN A 132 8.87 -9.24 -5.27
C GLN A 132 10.34 -8.86 -5.12
N LEU A 133 11.20 -9.83 -5.41
CA LEU A 133 12.64 -9.62 -5.48
C LEU A 133 13.00 -8.88 -6.77
N VAL A 134 13.78 -7.81 -6.63
CA VAL A 134 14.37 -7.07 -7.74
C VAL A 134 15.89 -7.26 -7.70
N SER A 135 16.47 -7.62 -8.83
CA SER A 135 17.93 -7.65 -8.99
C SER A 135 18.46 -6.23 -9.07
N ALA A 136 19.61 -5.97 -8.45
CA ALA A 136 20.26 -4.66 -8.48
C ALA A 136 20.70 -4.22 -9.91
N ASN A 137 20.61 -5.12 -10.89
CA ASN A 137 21.08 -4.93 -12.27
C ASN A 137 20.05 -4.22 -13.19
N TYR A 138 19.27 -3.28 -12.66
CA TYR A 138 18.41 -2.42 -13.49
C TYR A 138 18.89 -0.97 -13.38
N GLY A 139 19.91 -0.63 -14.18
CA GLY A 139 20.48 0.72 -14.16
C GLY A 139 21.65 1.06 -15.08
N GLU A 140 22.01 0.25 -16.08
CA GLU A 140 22.87 0.70 -17.20
C GLU A 140 22.12 0.53 -18.53
N ASP A 141 21.06 1.33 -18.72
CA ASP A 141 20.57 1.62 -20.06
C ASP A 141 19.94 3.02 -20.04
N ARG A 142 20.81 4.02 -20.09
CA ARG A 142 20.49 5.37 -20.57
C ARG A 142 21.20 5.55 -21.90
N SER A 143 20.43 5.62 -22.98
CA SER A 143 20.85 6.21 -24.27
C SER A 143 19.68 7.00 -24.83
#